data_AF-A0A8T4AGH3-F1
#
_entry.id   AF-A0A8T4AGH3-F1
#
_cell.length_a   1.000
_cell.length_b   1.000
_cell.length_c   1.000
_cell.angle_alpha   90.00
_cell.angle_beta   90.00
_cell.angle_gamma   90.00
#
_symmetry.space_group_name_H-M   'P 1'
#
loop_
_entity.id
_entity.type
_entity.pdbx_description
1 polymer ?
#
loop_
_entity_poly.entity_id
_entity_poly.type
_entity_poly.pdbx_seq_one_letter_code
_entity_poly.pdbx_strand_id
1 'polypeptide(L)' 'MTCYQIIHCPNCNNTKIKKAGTSAKGVQRYLCQ' A
#
# COMPACT_ATOMS: atom_id res chain seq x y z
N MET A 1 -17.84 3.98 10.89
CA MET A 1 -16.63 4.83 10.88
C MET A 1 -15.57 4.07 10.10
N THR A 2 -15.31 4.46 8.86
CA THR A 2 -14.40 3.74 7.97
C THR A 2 -12.98 4.24 8.26
N CYS A 3 -12.17 3.43 8.94
CA CYS A 3 -10.77 3.76 9.20
C CYS A 3 -9.96 3.53 7.91
N TYR A 4 -9.66 4.60 7.19
CA TYR A 4 -8.73 4.56 6.07
C TYR A 4 -7.31 4.53 6.61
N GLN A 5 -6.60 3.42 6.41
CA GLN A 5 -5.19 3.33 6.76
C GLN A 5 -4.40 4.08 5.69
N ILE A 6 -3.83 5.24 6.06
CA ILE A 6 -2.88 5.95 5.20
C ILE A 6 -1.60 5.13 5.22
N ILE A 7 -1.27 4.53 4.09
CA ILE A 7 -0.03 3.78 3.93
C ILE A 7 0.99 4.75 3.33
N HIS A 8 2.18 4.79 3.92
CA HIS A 8 3.32 5.53 3.39
C HIS A 8 4.30 4.53 2.81
N CYS A 9 4.91 4.87 1.67
CA CYS A 9 6.02 4.06 1.19
C CYS A 9 7.24 4.30 2.10
N PRO A 10 7.83 3.25 2.68
CA PRO A 10 8.96 3.40 3.60
C PRO A 10 10.23 3.95 2.93
N ASN A 11 10.31 3.91 1.60
CA ASN A 11 11.50 4.34 0.84
C ASN A 11 11.43 5.82 0.42
N CYS A 12 10.25 6.25 -0.04
CA CYS A 12 10.03 7.56 -0.65
C CYS A 12 9.21 8.50 0.28
N ASN A 13 8.69 7.98 1.41
CA ASN A 13 7.66 8.58 2.29
C ASN A 13 6.39 9.10 1.58
N ASN A 14 6.23 8.74 0.30
CA ASN A 14 5.12 9.14 -0.53
C ASN A 14 3.86 8.35 -0.14
N THR A 15 2.72 9.02 -0.14
CA THR A 15 1.39 8.42 0.05
C THR A 15 0.76 7.98 -1.27
N LYS A 16 1.39 8.30 -2.42
CA LYS A 16 0.99 7.75 -3.72
C LYS A 16 1.47 6.32 -3.85
N ILE A 17 0.56 5.40 -3.55
CA ILE A 17 0.79 3.96 -3.59
C ILE A 17 -0.34 3.31 -4.38
N LYS A 18 0.02 2.57 -5.41
CA LYS A 18 -0.91 1.85 -6.27
C LYS A 18 -1.06 0.42 -5.77
N LYS A 19 -2.30 -0.05 -5.59
CA LYS A 19 -2.55 -1.48 -5.34
C LYS A 19 -2.07 -2.30 -6.53
N ALA A 20 -1.20 -3.27 -6.27
CA ALA A 20 -0.53 -4.06 -7.30
C ALA A 20 -0.97 -5.53 -7.33
N GLY A 21 -1.87 -5.93 -6.43
CA GLY A 21 -2.38 -7.29 -6.29
C GLY A 21 -2.05 -7.87 -4.92
N THR A 22 -2.14 -9.19 -4.80
CA THR A 22 -1.99 -9.91 -3.53
C THR A 22 -0.81 -10.87 -3.62
N SER A 23 -0.07 -11.06 -2.53
CA SER A 23 0.95 -12.10 -2.43
C SER A 23 0.31 -13.49 -2.36
N ALA A 24 1.08 -14.55 -2.60
CA ALA A 24 0.64 -15.95 -2.43
C ALA A 24 0.11 -16.24 -1.01
N LYS A 25 0.51 -15.43 -0.02
CA LYS A 25 0.04 -15.49 1.37
C LYS A 25 -1.22 -14.65 1.64
N GLY A 26 -1.86 -14.09 0.62
CA GLY A 26 -3.05 -13.24 0.77
C GLY A 26 -2.78 -11.81 1.27
N VAL A 27 -1.52 -11.41 1.39
CA VAL A 27 -1.15 -10.04 1.82
C VAL A 27 -1.23 -9.08 0.65
N GLN A 28 -1.93 -7.95 0.84
CA GLN A 28 -2.06 -6.93 -0.20
C GLN A 28 -0.72 -6.24 -0.49
N ARG A 29 -0.38 -6.15 -1.78
CA ARG A 29 0.82 -5.50 -2.29
C ARG A 29 0.50 -4.12 -2.84
N TYR A 30 1.41 -3.19 -2.59
CA TYR A 30 1.35 -1.80 -3.02
C TYR A 30 2.67 -1.44 -3.72
N LEU A 31 2.60 -0.62 -4.76
CA LEU A 31 3.75 -0.06 -5.47
C LEU A 31 3.85 1.45 -5.18
N CYS A 32 5.04 1.95 -4.79
CA CYS A 32 5.30 3.41 -4.73
C CYS A 32 5.24 3.95 -6.17
N GLN A 33 4.58 5.10 -6.32
CA GLN A 33 4.60 5.91 -7.53
C GLN A 33 5.51 7.12 -7.36
#